data_AF-A0A2E0XA48-F1
#
_entry.id   AF-A0A2E0XA48-F1
#
_cell.length_a   1.000
_cell.length_b   1.000
_cell.length_c   1.000
_cell.angle_alpha   90.00
_cell.angle_beta   90.00
_cell.angle_gamma   90.00
#
_symmetry.space_group_name_H-M   'P 1'
#
loop_
_entity.id
_entity.type
_entity.pdbx_description
1 polymer ?
#
loop_
_entity_poly.entity_id
_entity_poly.type
_entity_poly.pdbx_seq_one_letter_code
_entity_poly.pdbx_strand_id
1 'polypeptide(L)'
;MKTACTTAVVVALIAASAAQAQDSYGTYYGYHHRSTALGDWYAGAGELVRAQGAFLKDEAAAAVTWLEVDRGREAFRYEMEEWRQQDRLDRQRRVEAKAEARRSRQRAEEDVRTATAQVLLQDIRDGMPVWPEALQLPKYAGSKTMIESLLRNWDGPMDTSFRSALATELGVLETRIAADTSVNFLQRVEAVRTLRVLMELTEADAIPAHLAMR
;
A
#
# COMPACT_ATOMS: atom_id res chain seq x y z
N MET A 1 -27.33 19.03 24.26
CA MET A 1 -26.24 20.03 24.35
C MET A 1 -26.62 21.43 23.87
N LYS A 2 -27.40 21.62 22.78
CA LYS A 2 -27.78 22.96 22.29
C LYS A 2 -28.60 23.82 23.29
N THR A 3 -29.44 23.17 24.10
CA THR A 3 -30.30 23.84 25.10
C THR A 3 -29.58 24.33 26.34
N ALA A 4 -28.42 23.74 26.70
CA ALA A 4 -27.63 24.17 27.85
C ALA A 4 -26.75 25.40 27.53
N CYS A 5 -26.39 25.58 26.26
CA CYS A 5 -25.56 26.69 25.81
C CYS A 5 -26.38 27.98 25.66
N THR A 6 -27.63 27.89 25.20
CA THR A 6 -28.53 29.06 25.12
C THR A 6 -28.97 29.57 26.48
N THR A 7 -29.18 28.68 27.47
CA THR A 7 -29.51 29.11 28.84
C THR A 7 -28.33 29.79 29.53
N ALA A 8 -27.09 29.31 29.32
CA ALA A 8 -25.90 29.95 29.90
C ALA A 8 -25.67 31.37 29.36
N VAL A 9 -25.86 31.59 28.05
CA VAL A 9 -25.70 32.92 27.43
C VAL A 9 -26.78 33.90 27.92
N VAL A 10 -28.03 33.46 28.04
CA VAL A 10 -29.13 34.32 28.54
C VAL A 10 -28.92 34.68 30.02
N VAL A 11 -28.47 33.74 30.84
CA VAL A 11 -28.16 34.00 32.26
C VAL A 11 -26.97 34.97 32.39
N ALA A 12 -25.93 34.81 31.56
CA ALA A 12 -24.79 35.75 31.54
C ALA A 12 -25.21 37.17 31.12
N LEU A 13 -26.12 37.31 30.15
CA LEU A 13 -26.61 38.61 29.70
C LEU A 13 -27.47 39.33 30.75
N ILE A 14 -28.29 38.57 31.50
CA ILE A 14 -29.12 39.10 32.59
C ILE A 14 -28.26 39.48 33.81
N ALA A 15 -27.22 38.69 34.12
CA ALA A 15 -26.27 39.03 35.18
C ALA A 15 -25.47 40.30 34.86
N ALA A 16 -25.07 40.48 33.60
CA ALA A 16 -24.34 41.68 33.16
C ALA A 16 -25.20 42.95 33.23
N SER A 17 -26.49 42.88 32.89
CA SER A 17 -27.40 44.03 32.97
C SER A 17 -27.81 44.36 34.42
N ALA A 18 -27.95 43.36 35.28
CA ALA A 18 -28.16 43.56 36.71
C ALA A 18 -26.95 44.23 37.40
N ALA A 19 -25.72 43.88 37.00
CA ALA A 19 -24.51 44.53 37.52
C ALA A 19 -24.41 46.01 37.11
N GLN A 20 -24.79 46.37 35.88
CA GLN A 20 -24.84 47.77 35.43
C GLN A 20 -25.90 48.60 36.18
N ALA A 21 -27.03 47.99 36.56
CA ALA A 21 -28.07 48.65 37.32
C ALA A 21 -27.70 48.88 38.80
N GLN A 22 -26.80 48.07 39.38
CA GLN A 22 -26.32 48.27 40.76
C GLN A 22 -25.16 49.26 40.86
N ASP A 23 -24.32 49.39 39.83
CA ASP A 23 -23.20 50.33 39.81
C ASP A 23 -23.70 51.79 39.96
N SER A 24 -24.88 52.14 39.43
CA SER A 24 -25.44 53.50 39.50
C SER A 24 -25.98 53.89 40.88
N TYR A 25 -26.47 52.95 41.69
CA TYR A 25 -26.94 53.22 43.06
C TYR A 25 -25.82 53.12 44.11
N GLY A 26 -24.89 52.18 43.95
CA GLY A 26 -23.76 52.01 44.88
C GLY A 26 -22.70 53.09 44.79
N THR A 27 -22.37 53.56 43.58
CA THR A 27 -21.39 54.64 43.40
C THR A 27 -21.89 55.99 43.88
N TYR A 28 -23.18 56.30 43.73
CA TYR A 28 -23.74 57.60 44.15
C TYR A 28 -23.76 57.77 45.67
N TYR A 29 -24.21 56.77 46.43
CA TYR A 29 -24.24 56.85 47.90
C TYR A 29 -22.86 56.61 48.55
N GLY A 30 -22.02 55.75 47.97
CA GLY A 30 -20.67 55.47 48.47
C GLY A 30 -19.68 56.63 48.28
N TYR A 31 -19.83 57.46 47.25
CA TYR A 31 -18.93 58.62 47.05
C TYR A 31 -19.14 59.74 48.06
N HIS A 32 -20.37 59.93 48.57
CA HIS A 32 -20.72 61.03 49.46
C HIS A 32 -20.58 60.70 50.96
N HIS A 33 -20.38 59.42 51.33
CA HIS A 33 -20.39 58.97 52.73
C HIS A 33 -19.15 58.17 53.18
N ARG A 34 -17.98 58.34 52.52
CA ARG A 34 -16.68 57.73 52.90
C ARG A 34 -16.12 58.14 54.27
N SER A 35 -16.86 58.93 55.05
CA SER A 35 -16.51 59.34 56.41
C SER A 35 -17.27 58.59 57.49
N THR A 36 -18.10 57.59 57.11
CA THR A 36 -18.91 56.79 58.04
C THR A 36 -18.66 55.30 57.81
N ALA A 37 -18.66 54.51 58.90
CA ALA A 37 -18.47 53.06 58.83
C ALA A 37 -19.50 52.36 57.91
N LEU A 38 -20.71 52.93 57.80
CA LEU A 38 -21.76 52.46 56.89
C LEU A 38 -21.40 52.73 55.43
N GLY A 39 -20.84 53.91 55.10
CA GLY A 39 -20.38 54.24 53.75
C GLY A 39 -19.18 53.39 53.30
N ASP A 40 -18.25 53.08 54.21
CA ASP A 40 -17.14 52.17 53.94
C ASP A 40 -17.64 50.74 53.68
N TRP A 41 -18.67 50.28 54.40
CA TRP A 41 -19.30 49.00 54.16
C TRP A 41 -19.98 48.93 52.77
N TYR A 42 -20.72 49.96 52.37
CA TYR A 42 -21.33 50.02 51.04
C TYR A 42 -20.29 50.13 49.92
N ALA A 43 -19.19 50.85 50.14
CA ALA A 43 -18.08 50.92 49.19
C ALA A 43 -17.42 49.54 49.01
N GLY A 44 -17.14 48.82 50.10
CA GLY A 44 -16.60 47.46 50.07
C GLY A 44 -17.55 46.45 49.40
N ALA A 45 -18.86 46.56 49.65
CA ALA A 45 -19.87 45.75 48.98
C ALA A 45 -19.91 46.02 47.47
N GLY A 46 -19.79 47.29 47.06
CA GLY A 46 -19.69 47.68 45.64
C GLY A 46 -18.43 47.16 44.95
N GLU A 47 -17.28 47.19 45.64
CA GLU A 47 -16.04 46.60 45.12
C GLU A 47 -16.12 45.08 44.97
N LEU A 48 -16.78 44.39 45.91
CA LEU A 48 -17.01 42.95 45.83
C LEU A 48 -17.88 42.59 44.62
N VAL A 49 -18.97 43.32 44.39
CA VAL A 49 -19.84 43.11 43.20
C VAL A 49 -19.06 43.38 41.91
N ARG A 50 -18.25 44.45 41.86
CA ARG A 50 -17.42 44.74 40.69
C ARG A 50 -16.38 43.65 40.44
N ALA A 51 -15.70 43.16 41.48
CA ALA A 51 -14.73 42.08 41.38
C ALA A 51 -15.38 40.78 40.89
N GLN A 52 -16.57 40.45 41.40
CA GLN A 52 -17.34 39.30 40.94
C GLN A 52 -17.77 39.44 39.47
N GLY A 53 -18.20 40.63 39.05
CA GLY A 53 -18.53 40.92 37.66
C GLY A 53 -17.33 40.79 36.72
N ALA A 54 -16.16 41.28 37.15
CA ALA A 54 -14.91 41.11 36.40
C ALA A 54 -14.51 39.64 36.27
N PHE A 55 -14.59 38.88 37.36
CA PHE A 55 -14.32 37.44 37.36
C PHE A 55 -15.22 36.67 36.38
N LEU A 56 -16.54 36.90 36.41
CA LEU A 56 -17.48 36.23 35.49
C LEU A 56 -17.24 36.60 34.03
N LYS A 57 -16.81 37.85 33.76
CA LYS A 57 -16.45 38.29 32.42
C LYS A 57 -15.19 37.58 31.91
N ASP A 58 -14.17 37.46 32.75
CA ASP A 58 -12.93 36.77 32.41
C ASP A 58 -13.17 35.26 32.23
N GLU A 59 -14.02 34.66 33.07
CA GLU A 59 -14.44 33.27 32.94
C GLU A 59 -15.19 33.03 31.62
N ALA A 60 -16.12 33.93 31.25
CA ALA A 60 -16.82 33.84 29.97
C ALA A 60 -15.87 33.98 28.77
N ALA A 61 -14.89 34.89 28.84
CA ALA A 61 -13.88 35.05 27.79
C ALA A 61 -12.99 33.80 27.67
N ALA A 62 -12.58 33.21 28.80
CA ALA A 62 -11.84 31.96 28.84
C ALA A 62 -12.65 30.79 28.25
N ALA A 63 -13.95 30.72 28.55
CA ALA A 63 -14.82 29.69 27.98
C ALA A 63 -14.96 29.81 26.45
N VAL A 64 -15.09 31.04 25.92
CA VAL A 64 -15.16 31.29 24.48
C VAL A 64 -13.87 30.87 23.78
N THR A 65 -12.71 31.30 24.30
CA THR A 65 -11.41 30.93 23.72
C THR A 65 -11.17 29.42 23.76
N TRP A 66 -11.59 28.74 24.84
CA TRP A 66 -11.48 27.29 24.93
C TRP A 66 -12.32 26.57 23.87
N LEU A 67 -13.55 27.03 23.61
CA LEU A 67 -14.40 26.47 22.56
C LEU A 67 -13.81 26.66 21.15
N GLU A 68 -13.16 27.80 20.89
CA GLU A 68 -12.48 28.04 19.62
C GLU A 68 -11.29 27.11 19.43
N VAL A 69 -10.47 26.92 20.47
CA VAL A 69 -9.36 25.98 20.47
C VAL A 69 -9.85 24.55 20.25
N ASP A 70 -10.94 24.15 20.89
CA ASP A 70 -11.49 22.80 20.76
C ASP A 70 -12.01 22.54 19.34
N ARG A 71 -12.75 23.49 18.75
CA ARG A 71 -13.16 23.44 17.33
C ARG A 71 -11.95 23.37 16.38
N GLY A 72 -10.91 24.14 16.64
CA GLY A 72 -9.68 24.10 15.85
C GLY A 72 -8.98 22.75 15.93
N ARG A 73 -8.96 22.12 17.11
CA ARG A 73 -8.41 20.77 17.31
C ARG A 73 -9.21 19.71 16.58
N GLU A 74 -10.55 19.79 16.60
CA GLU A 74 -11.41 18.87 15.86
C GLU A 74 -11.17 19.00 14.35
N ALA A 75 -11.18 20.22 13.81
CA ALA A 75 -10.93 20.46 12.39
C ALA A 75 -9.58 19.90 11.94
N PHE A 76 -8.52 20.14 12.72
CA PHE A 76 -7.19 19.60 12.44
C PHE A 76 -7.15 18.05 12.47
N ARG A 77 -7.87 17.42 13.41
CA ARG A 77 -7.95 15.95 13.46
C ARG A 77 -8.63 15.39 12.21
N TYR A 78 -9.75 15.98 11.78
CA TYR A 78 -10.44 15.55 10.56
C TYR A 78 -9.54 15.67 9.33
N GLU A 79 -8.88 16.81 9.14
CA GLU A 79 -7.96 17.03 8.01
C GLU A 79 -6.79 16.02 8.01
N MET A 80 -6.21 15.74 9.19
CA MET A 80 -5.16 14.75 9.34
C MET A 80 -5.63 13.33 9.04
N GLU A 81 -6.87 12.98 9.39
CA GLU A 81 -7.45 11.67 9.09
C GLU A 81 -7.73 11.51 7.59
N GLU A 82 -8.28 12.53 6.94
CA GLU A 82 -8.49 12.55 5.49
C GLU A 82 -7.17 12.39 4.73
N TRP A 83 -6.14 13.17 5.12
CA TRP A 83 -4.81 13.06 4.53
C TRP A 83 -4.21 11.66 4.68
N ARG A 84 -4.32 11.06 5.88
CA ARG A 84 -3.83 9.69 6.13
C ARG A 84 -4.58 8.64 5.29
N GLN A 85 -5.87 8.82 5.08
CA GLN A 85 -6.65 7.92 4.23
C GLN A 85 -6.22 8.03 2.77
N GLN A 86 -6.03 9.25 2.26
CA GLN A 86 -5.54 9.49 0.91
C GLN A 86 -4.15 8.90 0.69
N ASP A 87 -3.20 9.15 1.60
CA ASP A 87 -1.85 8.55 1.51
C ASP A 87 -1.90 7.02 1.51
N ARG A 88 -2.79 6.41 2.30
CA ARG A 88 -2.98 4.95 2.30
C ARG A 88 -3.49 4.45 0.95
N LEU A 89 -4.49 5.10 0.37
CA LEU A 89 -5.05 4.72 -0.94
C LEU A 89 -4.00 4.89 -2.05
N ASP A 90 -3.22 5.96 -2.03
CA ASP A 90 -2.18 6.19 -3.04
C ASP A 90 -1.04 5.18 -2.94
N ARG A 91 -0.65 4.80 -1.72
CA ARG A 91 0.32 3.71 -1.52
C ARG A 91 -0.22 2.39 -2.04
N GLN A 92 -1.48 2.05 -1.77
CA GLN A 92 -2.11 0.83 -2.28
C GLN A 92 -2.12 0.81 -3.81
N ARG A 93 -2.56 1.90 -4.46
CA ARG A 93 -2.54 2.05 -5.92
C ARG A 93 -1.15 1.86 -6.52
N ARG A 94 -0.11 2.43 -5.89
CA ARG A 94 1.29 2.26 -6.35
C ARG A 94 1.77 0.81 -6.23
N VAL A 95 1.40 0.12 -5.15
CA VAL A 95 1.75 -1.29 -4.95
C VAL A 95 1.04 -2.16 -5.98
N GLU A 96 -0.26 -1.93 -6.19
CA GLU A 96 -1.08 -2.65 -7.18
C GLU A 96 -0.54 -2.44 -8.59
N ALA A 97 -0.30 -1.20 -9.00
CA ALA A 97 0.28 -0.89 -10.32
C ALA A 97 1.65 -1.57 -10.54
N LYS A 98 2.50 -1.61 -9.50
CA LYS A 98 3.80 -2.30 -9.56
C LYS A 98 3.64 -3.82 -9.65
N ALA A 99 2.67 -4.39 -8.94
CA ALA A 99 2.37 -5.82 -9.00
C ALA A 99 1.77 -6.21 -10.35
N GLU A 100 0.90 -5.40 -10.93
CA GLU A 100 0.35 -5.60 -12.28
C GLU A 100 1.43 -5.51 -13.34
N ALA A 101 2.32 -4.50 -13.29
CA ALA A 101 3.44 -4.37 -14.21
C ALA A 101 4.43 -5.55 -14.12
N ARG A 102 4.60 -6.14 -12.93
CA ARG A 102 5.40 -7.37 -12.77
C ARG A 102 4.70 -8.58 -13.37
N ARG A 103 3.41 -8.76 -13.09
CA ARG A 103 2.60 -9.84 -13.65
C ARG A 103 2.53 -9.78 -15.17
N SER A 104 2.41 -8.59 -15.76
CA SER A 104 2.38 -8.43 -17.22
C SER A 104 3.72 -8.75 -17.87
N ARG A 105 4.85 -8.34 -17.26
CA ARG A 105 6.18 -8.73 -17.71
C ARG A 105 6.40 -10.24 -17.61
N GLN A 106 6.00 -10.85 -16.51
CA GLN A 106 6.10 -12.31 -16.33
C GLN A 106 5.31 -13.05 -17.41
N ARG A 107 4.06 -12.65 -17.67
CA ARG A 107 3.25 -13.24 -18.76
C ARG A 107 3.92 -13.09 -20.12
N ALA A 108 4.43 -11.89 -20.44
CA ALA A 108 5.12 -11.68 -21.71
C ALA A 108 6.41 -12.54 -21.82
N GLU A 109 7.13 -12.73 -20.73
CA GLU A 109 8.30 -13.63 -20.70
C GLU A 109 7.89 -15.10 -20.84
N GLU A 110 6.80 -15.53 -20.21
CA GLU A 110 6.23 -16.88 -20.34
C GLU A 110 5.73 -17.14 -21.78
N ASP A 111 5.04 -16.18 -22.40
CA ASP A 111 4.60 -16.26 -23.80
C ASP A 111 5.79 -16.40 -24.76
N VAL A 112 6.88 -15.65 -24.52
CA VAL A 112 8.10 -15.79 -25.32
C VAL A 112 8.76 -17.14 -25.10
N ARG A 113 8.85 -17.63 -23.84
CA ARG A 113 9.46 -18.93 -23.53
C ARG A 113 8.68 -20.07 -24.19
N THR A 114 7.36 -20.07 -24.07
CA THR A 114 6.49 -21.08 -24.69
C THR A 114 6.61 -21.07 -26.22
N ALA A 115 6.64 -19.90 -26.86
CA ALA A 115 6.89 -19.78 -28.29
C ALA A 115 8.27 -20.34 -28.69
N THR A 116 9.34 -20.01 -27.94
CA THR A 116 10.68 -20.54 -28.21
C THR A 116 10.77 -22.06 -28.02
N ALA A 117 10.07 -22.61 -27.01
CA ALA A 117 10.02 -24.04 -26.76
C ALA A 117 9.36 -24.80 -27.91
N GLN A 118 8.30 -24.22 -28.50
CA GLN A 118 7.62 -24.80 -29.65
C GLN A 118 8.49 -24.77 -30.92
N VAL A 119 9.22 -23.68 -31.17
CA VAL A 119 10.17 -23.62 -32.30
C VAL A 119 11.24 -24.70 -32.15
N LEU A 120 11.83 -24.84 -30.96
CA LEU A 120 12.81 -25.90 -30.70
C LEU A 120 12.24 -27.30 -30.89
N LEU A 121 11.01 -27.54 -30.45
CA LEU A 121 10.31 -28.81 -30.68
C LEU A 121 10.15 -29.09 -32.18
N GLN A 122 9.76 -28.08 -32.96
CA GLN A 122 9.60 -28.20 -34.41
C GLN A 122 10.94 -28.49 -35.10
N ASP A 123 11.99 -27.75 -34.77
CA ASP A 123 13.34 -27.96 -35.30
C ASP A 123 13.85 -29.40 -35.03
N ILE A 124 13.56 -29.93 -33.84
CA ILE A 124 13.94 -31.30 -33.44
C ILE A 124 13.13 -32.35 -34.22
N ARG A 125 11.83 -32.10 -34.46
CA ARG A 125 10.95 -32.97 -35.26
C ARG A 125 11.34 -32.99 -36.74
N ASP A 126 11.68 -31.83 -37.29
CA ASP A 126 12.15 -31.69 -38.69
C ASP A 126 13.57 -32.25 -38.89
N GLY A 127 14.21 -32.70 -37.81
CA GLY A 127 15.51 -33.38 -37.85
C GLY A 127 16.70 -32.45 -37.96
N MET A 128 16.50 -31.14 -37.76
CA MET A 128 17.55 -30.11 -37.76
C MET A 128 17.68 -29.45 -36.37
N PRO A 129 17.99 -30.18 -35.30
CA PRO A 129 18.01 -29.61 -33.97
C PRO A 129 19.19 -28.64 -33.80
N VAL A 130 18.88 -27.35 -33.62
CA VAL A 130 19.89 -26.31 -33.37
C VAL A 130 20.24 -26.30 -31.89
N TRP A 131 21.21 -27.13 -31.51
CA TRP A 131 21.72 -27.16 -30.14
C TRP A 131 22.78 -26.07 -29.89
N PRO A 132 22.76 -25.42 -28.71
CA PRO A 132 23.83 -24.51 -28.27
C PRO A 132 25.22 -25.18 -28.32
N GLU A 133 26.27 -24.40 -28.54
CA GLU A 133 27.64 -24.90 -28.72
C GLU A 133 28.11 -25.82 -27.58
N ALA A 134 27.76 -25.49 -26.33
CA ALA A 134 28.08 -26.32 -25.17
C ALA A 134 27.47 -27.74 -25.25
N LEU A 135 26.27 -27.86 -25.81
CA LEU A 135 25.52 -29.11 -25.98
C LEU A 135 25.98 -29.92 -27.20
N GLN A 136 26.79 -29.32 -28.09
CA GLN A 136 27.36 -30.02 -29.24
C GLN A 136 28.56 -30.90 -28.84
N LEU A 137 29.10 -30.74 -27.63
CA LEU A 137 30.24 -31.52 -27.16
C LEU A 137 29.88 -33.03 -27.07
N PRO A 138 30.81 -33.93 -27.44
CA PRO A 138 30.53 -35.36 -27.55
C PRO A 138 30.12 -36.01 -26.23
N LYS A 139 30.57 -35.45 -25.09
CA LYS A 139 30.20 -35.93 -23.75
C LYS A 139 28.70 -35.82 -23.43
N TYR A 140 27.97 -34.97 -24.15
CA TYR A 140 26.53 -34.79 -23.99
C TYR A 140 25.70 -35.51 -25.06
N ALA A 141 26.34 -36.15 -26.04
CA ALA A 141 25.67 -36.75 -27.19
C ALA A 141 24.60 -37.77 -26.78
N GLY A 142 24.89 -38.64 -25.79
CA GLY A 142 23.92 -39.66 -25.35
C GLY A 142 22.63 -39.07 -24.78
N SER A 143 22.73 -38.14 -23.83
CA SER A 143 21.57 -37.47 -23.25
C SER A 143 20.82 -36.65 -24.30
N LYS A 144 21.54 -36.00 -25.21
CA LYS A 144 20.96 -35.24 -26.32
C LYS A 144 20.15 -36.14 -27.26
N THR A 145 20.70 -37.27 -27.68
CA THR A 145 19.99 -38.23 -28.54
C THR A 145 18.76 -38.82 -27.85
N MET A 146 18.82 -39.02 -26.53
CA MET A 146 17.66 -39.48 -25.75
C MET A 146 16.56 -38.41 -25.76
N ILE A 147 16.90 -37.15 -25.46
CA ILE A 147 15.97 -36.01 -25.50
C ILE A 147 15.39 -35.83 -26.90
N GLU A 148 16.20 -35.87 -27.96
CA GLU A 148 15.73 -35.80 -29.35
C GLU A 148 14.76 -36.93 -29.68
N SER A 149 15.03 -38.16 -29.23
CA SER A 149 14.13 -39.30 -29.46
C SER A 149 12.78 -39.13 -28.75
N LEU A 150 12.80 -38.57 -27.53
CA LEU A 150 11.58 -38.27 -26.79
C LEU A 150 10.80 -37.13 -27.48
N LEU A 151 11.48 -36.08 -27.90
CA LEU A 151 10.82 -34.93 -28.53
C LEU A 151 10.32 -35.23 -29.95
N ARG A 152 11.00 -36.07 -30.72
CA ARG A 152 10.53 -36.51 -32.05
C ARG A 152 9.26 -37.34 -31.96
N ASN A 153 9.15 -38.18 -30.94
CA ASN A 153 7.97 -39.00 -30.69
C ASN A 153 6.87 -38.24 -29.94
N TRP A 154 7.09 -36.99 -29.54
CA TRP A 154 6.06 -36.13 -28.97
C TRP A 154 4.93 -36.01 -29.98
N ASP A 155 3.67 -36.31 -29.65
CA ASP A 155 2.53 -36.28 -30.60
C ASP A 155 1.26 -35.60 -30.03
N GLY A 156 1.39 -34.84 -28.94
CA GLY A 156 0.26 -34.14 -28.30
C GLY A 156 0.30 -34.28 -26.78
N PRO A 157 -0.85 -34.26 -26.07
CA PRO A 157 -0.89 -34.49 -24.63
C PRO A 157 -0.47 -35.93 -24.35
N MET A 158 0.83 -36.11 -24.16
CA MET A 158 1.49 -37.39 -23.91
C MET A 158 1.16 -37.93 -22.52
N ASP A 159 1.28 -39.25 -22.39
CA ASP A 159 1.18 -39.96 -21.13
C ASP A 159 2.14 -39.37 -20.09
N THR A 160 1.70 -39.36 -18.82
CA THR A 160 2.45 -38.75 -17.70
C THR A 160 3.85 -39.36 -17.52
N SER A 161 3.99 -40.63 -17.88
CA SER A 161 5.25 -41.39 -17.93
C SER A 161 6.27 -40.78 -18.90
N PHE A 162 5.83 -40.28 -20.05
CA PHE A 162 6.71 -39.70 -21.07
C PHE A 162 7.20 -38.30 -20.67
N ARG A 163 6.30 -37.49 -20.12
CA ARG A 163 6.61 -36.16 -19.60
C ARG A 163 7.60 -36.23 -18.44
N SER A 164 7.41 -37.18 -17.53
CA SER A 164 8.36 -37.39 -16.42
C SER A 164 9.72 -37.92 -16.90
N ALA A 165 9.76 -38.80 -17.90
CA ALA A 165 11.01 -39.25 -18.51
C ALA A 165 11.79 -38.09 -19.16
N LEU A 166 11.10 -37.24 -19.95
CA LEU A 166 11.71 -36.07 -20.56
C LEU A 166 12.21 -35.06 -19.52
N ALA A 167 11.42 -34.76 -18.49
CA ALA A 167 11.81 -33.87 -17.40
C ALA A 167 13.05 -34.39 -16.66
N THR A 168 13.13 -35.70 -16.45
CA THR A 168 14.28 -36.34 -15.79
C THR A 168 15.55 -36.21 -16.63
N GLU A 169 15.49 -36.53 -17.92
CA GLU A 169 16.65 -36.42 -18.82
C GLU A 169 17.12 -34.97 -19.00
N LEU A 170 16.18 -34.02 -19.11
CA LEU A 170 16.48 -32.59 -19.14
C LEU A 170 17.16 -32.12 -17.84
N GLY A 171 16.64 -32.51 -16.67
CA GLY A 171 17.22 -32.15 -15.38
C GLY A 171 18.60 -32.77 -15.15
N VAL A 172 18.82 -34.02 -15.59
CA VAL A 172 20.15 -34.67 -15.55
C VAL A 172 21.14 -33.92 -16.45
N LEU A 173 20.72 -33.51 -17.65
CA LEU A 173 21.59 -32.78 -18.56
C LEU A 173 21.88 -31.35 -18.06
N GLU A 174 20.89 -30.66 -17.49
CA GLU A 174 21.04 -29.34 -16.88
C GLU A 174 22.08 -29.39 -15.75
N THR A 175 21.93 -30.33 -14.82
CA THR A 175 22.85 -30.47 -13.67
C THR A 175 24.27 -30.81 -14.12
N ARG A 176 24.43 -31.68 -15.13
CA ARG A 176 25.75 -32.02 -15.71
C ARG A 176 26.43 -30.79 -16.33
N ILE A 177 25.70 -30.01 -17.12
CA ILE A 177 26.25 -28.82 -17.78
C ILE A 177 26.51 -27.71 -16.77
N ALA A 178 25.64 -27.52 -15.79
CA ALA A 178 25.81 -26.53 -14.73
C ALA A 178 27.08 -26.80 -13.90
N ALA A 179 27.40 -28.06 -13.64
CA ALA A 179 28.59 -28.49 -12.91
C ALA A 179 29.88 -28.48 -13.76
N ASP A 180 29.75 -28.38 -15.08
CA ASP A 180 30.88 -28.48 -16.00
C ASP A 180 31.68 -27.17 -16.09
N THR A 181 32.84 -27.17 -15.44
CA THR A 181 33.78 -26.06 -15.45
C THR A 181 34.64 -26.01 -16.71
N SER A 182 34.62 -27.04 -17.56
CA SER A 182 35.41 -27.07 -18.80
C SER A 182 34.77 -26.25 -19.93
N VAL A 183 33.51 -25.83 -19.77
CA VAL A 183 32.75 -25.06 -20.74
C VAL A 183 32.74 -23.58 -20.32
N ASN A 184 32.80 -22.68 -21.30
CA ASN A 184 32.73 -21.24 -21.04
C ASN A 184 31.42 -20.90 -20.30
N PHE A 185 31.49 -19.99 -19.32
CA PHE A 185 30.34 -19.53 -18.56
C PHE A 185 29.15 -19.11 -19.44
N LEU A 186 29.39 -18.35 -20.51
CA LEU A 186 28.32 -17.87 -21.39
C LEU A 186 27.62 -19.02 -22.12
N GLN A 187 28.41 -19.94 -22.69
CA GLN A 187 27.89 -21.12 -23.38
C GLN A 187 27.14 -22.05 -22.42
N ARG A 188 27.60 -22.15 -21.16
CA ARG A 188 26.92 -22.91 -20.10
C ARG A 188 25.57 -22.28 -19.74
N VAL A 189 25.50 -20.97 -19.58
CA VAL A 189 24.25 -20.24 -19.30
C VAL A 189 23.26 -20.41 -20.45
N GLU A 190 23.74 -20.30 -21.69
CA GLU A 190 22.92 -20.51 -22.87
C GLU A 190 22.35 -21.93 -22.93
N ALA A 191 23.18 -22.95 -22.76
CA ALA A 191 22.72 -24.35 -22.73
C ALA A 191 21.70 -24.61 -21.62
N VAL A 192 21.95 -24.13 -20.39
CA VAL A 192 21.00 -24.26 -19.28
C VAL A 192 19.68 -23.54 -19.60
N ARG A 193 19.75 -22.35 -20.22
CA ARG A 193 18.55 -21.62 -20.64
C ARG A 193 17.73 -22.40 -21.67
N THR A 194 18.38 -22.99 -22.68
CA THR A 194 17.71 -23.80 -23.70
C THR A 194 17.05 -25.04 -23.08
N LEU A 195 17.72 -25.71 -22.14
CA LEU A 195 17.15 -26.87 -21.45
C LEU A 195 15.94 -26.50 -20.59
N ARG A 196 15.98 -25.35 -19.91
CA ARG A 196 14.83 -24.84 -19.15
C ARG A 196 13.65 -24.49 -20.05
N VAL A 197 13.91 -23.89 -21.22
CA VAL A 197 12.87 -23.64 -22.22
C VAL A 197 12.22 -24.94 -22.69
N LEU A 198 13.00 -26.01 -22.90
CA LEU A 198 12.44 -27.33 -23.21
C LEU A 198 11.67 -27.96 -22.05
N MET A 199 12.05 -27.66 -20.80
CA MET A 199 11.35 -28.14 -19.61
C MET A 199 9.93 -27.56 -19.49
N GLU A 200 9.68 -26.37 -20.01
CA GLU A 200 8.31 -25.80 -20.12
C GLU A 200 7.35 -26.73 -20.90
N LEU A 201 7.86 -27.50 -21.87
CA LEU A 201 7.04 -28.49 -22.61
C LEU A 201 6.55 -29.62 -21.71
N THR A 202 7.28 -29.93 -20.63
CA THR A 202 6.90 -30.99 -19.68
C THR A 202 5.84 -30.54 -18.68
N GLU A 203 5.80 -29.24 -18.38
CA GLU A 203 4.89 -28.63 -17.40
C GLU A 203 3.58 -28.16 -18.04
N ALA A 204 3.57 -27.87 -19.36
CA ALA A 204 2.36 -27.47 -20.08
C ALA A 204 1.37 -28.64 -20.25
N ASP A 205 0.27 -28.63 -19.50
CA ASP A 205 -0.80 -29.65 -19.58
C ASP A 205 -1.58 -29.63 -20.90
N ALA A 206 -1.47 -28.58 -21.69
CA ALA A 206 -1.99 -28.51 -23.04
C ALA A 206 -1.16 -27.55 -23.88
N ILE A 207 -0.55 -28.04 -24.96
CA ILE A 207 -0.14 -27.16 -26.06
C ILE A 207 -1.45 -26.55 -26.60
N PRO A 208 -1.63 -25.21 -26.61
CA PRO A 208 -2.87 -24.61 -27.08
C PRO A 208 -3.19 -25.07 -28.51
N ALA A 209 -4.36 -25.69 -28.70
CA ALA A 209 -4.77 -26.30 -29.97
C ALA A 209 -4.75 -25.31 -31.17
N HIS A 210 -4.83 -24.00 -30.91
CA HIS A 210 -4.76 -22.97 -31.95
C HIS A 210 -3.37 -22.78 -32.57
N LEU A 211 -2.33 -23.42 -32.02
CA LEU A 211 -0.96 -23.45 -32.56
C LEU A 211 -0.57 -24.83 -33.13
N ALA A 212 -1.40 -25.87 -32.93
CA ALA A 212 -1.19 -27.21 -33.48
C ALA A 212 -1.73 -27.37 -34.92
N MET A 213 -2.35 -26.32 -35.48
CA MET A 213 -2.83 -26.25 -36.87
C MET A 213 -2.10 -25.15 -37.63
N ARG A 214 -0.83 -25.37 -37.98
CA ARG A 214 -0.18 -24.78 -39.14
C ARG A 214 0.75 -25.79 -39.78
#